data_AF-A0A800AQG1-F1
#
_entry.id   AF-A0A800AQG1-F1
#
_cell.length_a   1.000
_cell.length_b   1.000
_cell.length_c   1.000
_cell.angle_alpha   90.00
_cell.angle_beta   90.00
_cell.angle_gamma   90.00
#
_symmetry.space_group_name_H-M   'P 1'
#
loop_
_entity.id
_entity.type
_entity.pdbx_description
1 polymer ?
#
loop_
_entity_poly.entity_id
_entity_poly.type
_entity_poly.pdbx_seq_one_letter_code
_entity_poly.pdbx_strand_id
1 'polypeptide(L)'
;MREKGIDAYRPIVGDEVIDELYLLGEKLKDVSIQNINSTTLGGGVAEILSRMGPLMQELGVNVWWDVIKGKEDFFEITKKIHNALHGVEANLKNKDFNYFLEV
;
A
#
# COMPACT_ATOMS: atom_id res chain seq x y z
N MET A 1 -1.52 -21.77 -24.17
CA MET A 1 -2.00 -20.40 -23.88
C MET A 1 -1.02 -19.79 -22.90
N ARG A 2 -0.70 -18.48 -22.96
CA ARG A 2 0.10 -17.88 -21.88
C ARG A 2 -0.75 -17.83 -20.62
N GLU A 3 -0.19 -18.31 -19.52
CA GLU A 3 -0.74 -18.11 -18.18
C GLU A 3 -0.94 -16.61 -17.93
N LYS A 4 -2.02 -16.26 -17.24
CA LYS A 4 -2.41 -14.88 -16.91
C LYS A 4 -2.46 -14.75 -15.39
N GLY A 5 -2.34 -13.53 -14.89
CA GLY A 5 -2.48 -13.29 -13.46
C GLY A 5 -1.32 -13.89 -12.65
N ILE A 6 -1.60 -14.38 -11.45
CA ILE A 6 -0.59 -14.93 -10.54
C ILE A 6 0.06 -16.22 -11.07
N ASP A 7 -0.66 -17.02 -11.87
CA ASP A 7 -0.10 -18.22 -12.51
C ASP A 7 1.02 -17.88 -13.50
N ALA A 8 1.04 -16.67 -14.08
CA ALA A 8 2.11 -16.25 -14.98
C ALA A 8 3.50 -16.20 -14.32
N TYR A 9 3.55 -16.29 -12.99
CA TYR A 9 4.79 -16.32 -12.21
C TYR A 9 5.30 -17.74 -11.91
N ARG A 10 4.53 -18.80 -12.22
CA ARG A 10 4.97 -20.21 -12.06
C ARG A 10 6.33 -20.49 -12.70
N PRO A 11 6.64 -20.02 -13.94
CA PRO A 11 7.96 -20.24 -14.53
C PRO A 11 9.14 -19.57 -13.81
N ILE A 12 8.87 -18.63 -12.89
CA ILE A 12 9.86 -17.84 -12.16
C ILE A 12 10.08 -18.41 -10.76
N VAL A 13 8.99 -18.73 -10.05
CA VAL A 13 9.03 -19.15 -8.63
C VAL A 13 8.71 -20.62 -8.40
N GLY A 14 8.25 -21.34 -9.43
CA GLY A 14 7.83 -22.74 -9.35
C GLY A 14 6.37 -22.91 -8.92
N ASP A 15 5.83 -24.09 -9.22
CA ASP A 15 4.43 -24.42 -8.92
C ASP A 15 4.12 -24.44 -7.42
N GLU A 16 5.06 -24.97 -6.61
CA GLU A 16 4.90 -25.10 -5.17
C GLU A 16 4.60 -23.76 -4.48
N VAL A 17 5.28 -22.69 -4.90
CA VAL A 17 5.08 -21.34 -4.34
C VAL A 17 3.70 -20.81 -4.70
N ILE A 18 3.26 -20.96 -5.95
CA ILE A 18 1.96 -20.45 -6.38
C ILE A 18 0.82 -21.24 -5.74
N ASP A 19 0.97 -22.56 -5.63
CA ASP A 19 -0.01 -23.43 -4.98
C ASP A 19 -0.12 -23.12 -3.47
N GLU A 20 1.01 -22.85 -2.80
CA GLU A 20 1.00 -22.38 -1.42
C GLU A 20 0.27 -21.04 -1.26
N LEU A 21 0.49 -20.08 -2.18
CA LEU A 21 -0.23 -18.80 -2.15
C LEU A 21 -1.73 -18.97 -2.28
N TYR A 22 -2.22 -19.88 -3.13
CA TYR A 22 -3.64 -20.23 -3.20
C TYR A 22 -4.15 -20.82 -1.88
N LEU A 23 -3.40 -21.74 -1.27
CA LEU A 23 -3.76 -22.32 0.04
C LEU A 23 -3.81 -21.27 1.16
N LEU A 24 -2.93 -20.26 1.12
CA LEU A 24 -2.94 -19.15 2.06
C LEU A 24 -4.09 -18.18 1.79
N GLY A 25 -4.40 -17.90 0.53
CA GLY A 25 -5.54 -17.07 0.12
C GLY A 25 -6.87 -17.62 0.63
N GLU A 26 -7.09 -18.93 0.49
CA GLU A 26 -8.30 -19.61 1.00
C GLU A 26 -8.50 -19.45 2.51
N LYS A 27 -7.41 -19.42 3.28
CA LYS A 27 -7.47 -19.18 4.74
C LYS A 27 -7.88 -17.76 5.10
N LEU A 28 -7.80 -16.82 4.14
CA LEU A 28 -8.10 -15.41 4.31
C LEU A 28 -9.41 -14.98 3.63
N LYS A 29 -10.20 -15.90 3.06
CA LYS A 29 -11.42 -15.59 2.29
C LYS A 29 -12.45 -14.75 3.06
N ASP A 30 -12.51 -14.90 4.39
CA ASP A 30 -13.44 -14.18 5.27
C ASP A 30 -12.78 -12.97 5.97
N VAL A 31 -11.55 -12.62 5.56
CA VAL A 31 -10.76 -11.51 6.11
C VAL A 31 -10.70 -10.37 5.09
N SER A 32 -11.09 -9.17 5.54
CA SER A 32 -10.89 -7.94 4.77
C SER A 32 -9.53 -7.33 5.10
N ILE A 33 -8.70 -7.09 4.08
CA ILE A 33 -7.40 -6.43 4.22
C ILE A 33 -7.49 -5.02 3.65
N GLN A 34 -7.37 -4.01 4.50
CA GLN A 34 -7.38 -2.61 4.10
C GLN A 34 -5.95 -2.06 4.06
N ASN A 35 -5.52 -1.57 2.89
CA ASN A 35 -4.31 -0.78 2.74
C ASN A 35 -4.66 0.71 2.74
N ILE A 36 -3.93 1.50 3.53
CA ILE A 36 -4.10 2.96 3.60
C ILE A 36 -2.75 3.62 3.45
N ASN A 37 -2.61 4.52 2.47
CA ASN A 37 -1.41 5.35 2.31
C ASN A 37 -1.77 6.78 1.86
N SER A 38 -0.76 7.58 1.50
CA SER A 38 -0.94 9.00 1.18
C SER A 38 -1.12 9.31 -0.32
N THR A 39 -0.93 8.33 -1.22
CA THR A 39 -1.03 8.58 -2.67
C THR A 39 -1.31 7.31 -3.47
N THR A 40 -2.10 7.44 -4.54
CA THR A 40 -2.28 6.39 -5.56
C THR A 40 -1.26 6.48 -6.68
N LEU A 41 -0.49 7.57 -6.75
CA LEU A 41 0.42 7.88 -7.85
C LEU A 41 1.78 8.33 -7.32
N GLY A 42 2.84 7.81 -7.92
CA GLY A 42 4.22 8.17 -7.57
C GLY A 42 4.71 7.50 -6.29
N GLY A 43 5.97 7.06 -6.30
CA GLY A 43 6.60 6.37 -5.19
C GLY A 43 6.39 4.85 -5.18
N GLY A 44 7.31 4.14 -4.54
CA GLY A 44 7.35 2.67 -4.57
C GLY A 44 6.14 1.98 -3.95
N VAL A 45 5.53 2.57 -2.91
CA VAL A 45 4.35 1.98 -2.25
C VAL A 45 3.15 1.93 -3.20
N ALA A 46 2.88 3.02 -3.92
CA ALA A 46 1.79 3.07 -4.89
C ALA A 46 2.02 2.09 -6.06
N GLU A 47 3.27 1.99 -6.52
CA GLU A 47 3.66 1.01 -7.55
C GLU A 47 3.43 -0.43 -7.09
N ILE A 48 3.86 -0.78 -5.88
CA ILE A 48 3.65 -2.11 -5.30
C ILE A 48 2.16 -2.42 -5.18
N LEU A 49 1.38 -1.54 -4.54
CA LEU A 49 -0.05 -1.80 -4.31
C LEU A 49 -0.85 -1.91 -5.63
N SER A 50 -0.45 -1.16 -6.66
CA SER A 50 -1.08 -1.25 -7.99
C SER A 50 -0.90 -2.63 -8.65
N ARG A 51 0.11 -3.40 -8.24
CA ARG A 51 0.38 -4.76 -8.74
C ARG A 51 -0.08 -5.84 -7.77
N MET A 52 0.21 -5.64 -6.49
CA MET A 52 -0.08 -6.62 -5.44
C MET A 52 -1.58 -6.75 -5.18
N GLY A 53 -2.35 -5.64 -5.22
CA GLY A 53 -3.80 -5.67 -5.01
C GLY A 53 -4.52 -6.67 -5.94
N PRO A 54 -4.39 -6.53 -7.28
CA PRO A 54 -4.98 -7.49 -8.22
C PRO A 54 -4.54 -8.94 -7.99
N LEU A 55 -3.26 -9.19 -7.69
CA LEU A 55 -2.76 -10.55 -7.42
C LEU A 55 -3.39 -11.15 -6.15
N MET A 56 -3.56 -10.36 -5.09
CA MET A 56 -4.27 -10.79 -3.88
C MET A 56 -5.75 -11.07 -4.16
N GLN A 57 -6.41 -10.28 -5.01
CA GLN A 57 -7.79 -10.53 -5.42
C GLN A 57 -7.93 -11.85 -6.21
N GLU A 58 -6.98 -12.17 -7.08
CA GLU A 58 -6.94 -13.44 -7.81
C GLU A 58 -6.75 -14.65 -6.88
N LEU A 59 -6.08 -14.46 -5.74
CA LEU A 59 -5.96 -15.46 -4.67
C LEU A 59 -7.22 -15.57 -3.79
N GLY A 60 -8.30 -14.85 -4.11
CA GLY A 60 -9.54 -14.86 -3.34
C GLY A 60 -9.53 -13.98 -2.09
N VAL A 61 -8.53 -13.11 -1.93
CA VAL A 61 -8.42 -12.22 -0.75
C VAL A 61 -9.23 -10.94 -0.98
N ASN A 62 -10.07 -10.58 0.00
CA ASN A 62 -10.82 -9.33 -0.01
C ASN A 62 -9.93 -8.14 0.36
N VAL A 63 -9.22 -7.58 -0.63
CA VAL A 63 -8.28 -6.46 -0.43
C VAL A 63 -8.84 -5.13 -0.94
N TRP A 64 -8.64 -4.10 -0.13
CA TRP A 64 -9.02 -2.72 -0.39
C TRP A 64 -7.79 -1.81 -0.34
N TRP A 65 -7.84 -0.72 -1.11
CA TRP A 65 -6.82 0.32 -1.11
C TRP A 65 -7.49 1.69 -1.10
N ASP A 66 -7.30 2.40 0.00
CA ASP A 66 -7.74 3.77 0.19
C ASP A 66 -6.56 4.70 0.35
N VAL A 67 -6.79 5.95 -0.02
CA VAL A 67 -5.79 7.02 0.13
C VAL A 67 -6.32 8.11 1.02
N ILE A 68 -5.45 8.58 1.91
CA ILE A 68 -5.72 9.73 2.76
C ILE A 68 -5.94 10.94 1.85
N LYS A 69 -7.02 11.67 2.10
CA LYS A 69 -7.33 12.92 1.40
C LYS A 69 -6.99 14.08 2.33
N GLY A 70 -6.31 15.08 1.80
CA GLY A 70 -5.92 16.27 2.55
C GLY A 70 -5.67 17.43 1.60
N LYS A 71 -5.62 18.63 2.16
CA LYS A 71 -5.12 19.80 1.41
C LYS A 71 -3.60 19.73 1.31
N GLU A 72 -3.03 20.53 0.42
CA GLU A 72 -1.58 20.62 0.22
C GLU A 72 -0.83 20.86 1.54
N ASP A 73 -1.30 21.78 2.40
CA ASP A 73 -0.73 22.06 3.71
C ASP A 73 -0.55 20.79 4.58
N PHE A 74 -1.51 19.86 4.56
CA PHE A 74 -1.43 18.61 5.32
C PHE A 74 -0.27 17.73 4.84
N PHE A 75 -0.12 17.61 3.51
CA PHE A 75 0.94 16.81 2.91
C PHE A 75 2.32 17.48 3.07
N GLU A 76 2.39 18.81 3.06
CA GLU A 76 3.64 19.51 3.39
C GLU A 76 4.08 19.27 4.84
N ILE A 77 3.15 19.32 5.79
CA ILE A 77 3.43 19.10 7.21
C ILE A 77 3.89 17.67 7.46
N THR A 78 3.16 16.67 6.93
CA THR A 78 3.56 15.26 7.05
C THR A 78 4.93 14.99 6.43
N LYS A 79 5.26 15.64 5.30
CA LYS A 79 6.58 15.55 4.67
C LYS A 79 7.68 16.16 5.54
N LYS A 80 7.43 17.30 6.19
CA LYS A 80 8.37 17.90 7.16
C LYS A 80 8.62 16.95 8.33
N ILE A 81 7.57 16.35 8.89
CA ILE A 81 7.67 15.36 9.98
C ILE A 81 8.49 14.15 9.53
N HIS A 82 8.17 13.55 8.38
CA HIS A 82 8.91 12.43 7.81
C HIS A 82 10.40 12.77 7.66
N ASN A 83 10.73 13.89 7.05
CA ASN A 83 12.12 14.28 6.83
C ASN A 83 12.85 14.55 8.16
N ALA A 84 12.17 15.09 9.17
CA ALA A 84 12.72 15.27 10.52
C ALA A 84 13.07 13.94 11.18
N LEU A 85 12.20 12.93 11.05
CA LEU A 85 12.49 11.57 11.52
C LEU A 85 13.69 10.94 10.80
N HIS A 86 13.97 11.38 9.56
CA HIS A 86 15.17 11.01 8.80
C HIS A 86 16.38 11.94 9.05
N GLY A 87 16.33 12.80 10.07
CA GLY A 87 17.47 13.62 10.50
C GLY A 87 17.63 14.96 9.79
N VAL A 88 16.65 15.38 8.97
CA VAL A 88 16.64 16.72 8.36
C VAL A 88 16.11 17.73 9.38
N GLU A 89 16.78 18.85 9.57
CA GLU A 89 16.26 19.92 10.43
C GLU A 89 14.91 20.43 9.90
N ALA A 90 13.87 20.38 10.73
CA ALA A 90 12.53 20.78 10.36
C ALA A 90 12.02 21.89 11.29
N ASN A 91 11.60 23.00 10.70
CA ASN A 91 10.91 24.07 11.43
C ASN A 91 9.40 23.82 11.42
N LEU A 92 8.93 23.04 12.40
CA LEU A 92 7.50 22.80 12.65
C LEU A 92 7.01 23.79 13.71
N LYS A 93 6.08 24.68 13.32
CA LYS A 93 5.49 25.66 14.23
C LYS A 93 4.26 25.09 14.91
N ASN A 94 3.84 25.66 16.05
CA ASN A 94 2.61 25.23 16.75
C ASN A 94 1.38 25.24 15.83
N LYS A 95 1.28 26.19 14.90
CA LYS A 95 0.18 26.23 13.91
C LYS A 95 0.14 25.00 13.00
N ASP A 96 1.31 24.43 12.68
CA ASP A 96 1.44 23.28 11.79
C ASP A 96 0.97 22.02 12.52
N PHE A 97 1.34 21.89 13.81
CA PHE A 97 0.85 20.82 14.68
C PHE A 97 -0.67 20.91 14.90
N ASN A 98 -1.18 22.11 15.20
CA ASN A 98 -2.62 22.30 15.41
C ASN A 98 -3.41 21.93 14.15
N TYR A 99 -2.96 22.40 12.98
CA TYR A 99 -3.58 22.03 11.71
C TYR A 99 -3.53 20.52 11.46
N PHE A 100 -2.40 19.86 11.71
CA PHE A 100 -2.28 18.40 11.54
C PHE A 100 -3.23 17.60 12.44
N LEU A 101 -3.53 18.09 13.66
CA LEU A 101 -4.41 17.41 14.62
C LEU A 101 -5.90 17.67 14.39
N GLU A 102 -6.25 18.76 13.72
CA GLU A 102 -7.65 19.14 13.45
C GLU A 102 -8.24 18.48 12.20
N VAL A 103 -7.40 17.97 11.30
CA VAL A 103 -7.78 17.41 9.99
C VAL A 103 -8.01 15.90 10.05
#